data_AF-A0A9E7EVX5-F1
#
_entry.id   AF-A0A9E7EVX5-F1
#
_cell.length_a   1.000
_cell.length_b   1.000
_cell.length_c   1.000
_cell.angle_alpha   90.00
_cell.angle_beta   90.00
_cell.angle_gamma   90.00
#
_symmetry.space_group_name_H-M   'P 1'
#
loop_
_entity.id
_entity.type
_entity.pdbx_description
1 polymer ?
#
loop_
_entity_poly.entity_id
_entity_poly.type
_entity_poly.pdbx_seq_one_letter_code
_entity_poly.pdbx_strand_id
1 'polypeptide(L)'
;MASRRIPGDLATGLLLLFSLISTLSAARFSPPDNHLIACGASSAADLDDGRAFLPDSGLSPPVLRSHGRQISLSNPSPDAAPLHRNARVFACPSSYEFEIKNTGIHRIRLHFYPFSTPEYDLSSARFHVLASDITLLSYFGTSSPVMKEYFINLNEGKLVISFSPADRSSFAFVNAIEVMSAPKDLILDAGRLVKPDEITEFHGLSKQALETLYRVNIGGPKVTPFNDTLWRTWVSDVEFLKLSSASKVVTYSGRIKYRKYGASREVAPDNVYNTARATSGATVPGSNYSMTWEFPVSSGYKYLVRMHFCDIASLALNQLYFNVYLNGYLAYRDFDLSDSTGQMLASPYYVDFVVDVDVLEHLSISIGPSNLSNPSWIRGLLNGLEIMKINNTMGSLDGKSPVILSEEASELFFVNTCGFGFMSLSVIAFMLFVRWRSESRSLMTWSRLPVDVSNAASPSVYADFSPPLDRRLRRRYDFLWHTRGPKRGEPRGYAFIQYSAKEEALLAKSKMNGRFVSGRPLVVRLASEKHLGDLESKFSCAETKDNDARSTPGQMNRNAKIAAIRTKLKSLEEQGGCATKKPRLLTNSLPPGNKDHSLTGYQESDR
;
A
#
# COMPACT_ATOMS: atom_id res chain seq x y z
N MET A 1 0.29 -80.07 13.31
CA MET A 1 -0.32 -79.18 14.34
C MET A 1 0.70 -78.08 14.65
N ALA A 2 0.42 -76.78 14.66
CA ALA A 2 -0.77 -76.01 14.40
C ALA A 2 -0.31 -74.63 13.88
N SER A 3 -0.85 -74.20 12.73
CA SER A 3 -0.66 -72.86 12.19
C SER A 3 -1.48 -71.89 13.03
N ARG A 4 -0.81 -71.03 13.83
CA ARG A 4 -1.46 -69.90 14.50
C ARG A 4 -1.69 -68.81 13.47
N ARG A 5 -2.90 -68.82 12.88
CA ARG A 5 -3.43 -67.68 12.12
C ARG A 5 -3.57 -66.49 13.08
N ILE A 6 -2.87 -65.41 12.78
CA ILE A 6 -3.16 -64.10 13.38
C ILE A 6 -4.58 -63.73 12.88
N PRO A 7 -5.53 -63.41 13.77
CA PRO A 7 -6.88 -63.05 13.34
C PRO A 7 -6.80 -61.77 12.49
N GLY A 8 -7.30 -61.84 11.26
CA GLY A 8 -7.26 -60.73 10.29
C GLY A 8 -7.88 -59.44 10.81
N ASP A 9 -8.77 -59.54 11.80
CA ASP A 9 -9.44 -58.41 12.45
C ASP A 9 -8.52 -57.53 13.30
N LEU A 10 -7.41 -58.08 13.83
CA LEU A 10 -6.44 -57.28 14.58
C LEU A 10 -5.56 -56.43 13.66
N ALA A 11 -5.22 -56.98 12.49
CA ALA A 11 -4.39 -56.28 11.50
C ALA A 11 -5.18 -55.15 10.79
N THR A 12 -6.46 -55.39 10.48
CA THR A 12 -7.36 -54.37 9.93
C THR A 12 -7.69 -53.29 10.97
N GLY A 13 -7.88 -53.66 12.23
CA GLY A 13 -8.06 -52.71 13.33
C GLY A 13 -6.84 -51.81 13.56
N LEU A 14 -5.62 -52.36 13.46
CA LEU A 14 -4.37 -51.60 13.61
C LEU A 14 -4.09 -50.68 12.41
N LEU A 15 -4.44 -51.10 11.19
CA LEU A 15 -4.38 -50.27 9.97
C LEU A 15 -5.41 -49.12 10.00
N LEU A 16 -6.62 -49.39 10.50
CA LEU A 16 -7.62 -48.35 10.72
C LEU A 16 -7.17 -47.36 11.80
N LEU A 17 -6.56 -47.84 12.90
CA LEU A 17 -5.95 -46.98 13.92
C LEU A 17 -4.81 -46.13 13.35
N PHE A 18 -3.93 -46.70 12.51
CA PHE A 18 -2.87 -45.94 11.84
C PHE A 18 -3.43 -44.91 10.84
N SER A 19 -4.54 -45.20 10.16
CA SER A 19 -5.24 -44.24 9.29
C SER A 19 -5.94 -43.13 10.10
N LEU A 20 -6.48 -43.45 11.28
CA LEU A 20 -7.12 -42.50 12.19
C LEU A 20 -6.08 -41.60 12.89
N ILE A 21 -4.91 -42.16 13.26
CA ILE A 21 -3.79 -41.39 13.83
C ILE A 21 -3.15 -40.48 12.77
N SER A 22 -3.13 -40.87 11.50
CA SER A 22 -2.70 -39.98 10.40
C SER A 22 -3.71 -38.88 10.04
N THR A 23 -4.95 -38.95 10.54
CA THR A 23 -5.92 -37.85 10.46
C THR A 23 -5.95 -36.91 11.67
N LEU A 24 -5.15 -37.18 12.71
CA LEU A 24 -4.99 -36.31 13.90
C LEU A 24 -3.74 -35.43 13.86
N SER A 25 -3.19 -35.18 12.67
CA SER A 25 -2.30 -34.04 12.50
C SER A 25 -3.17 -32.79 12.42
N ALA A 26 -3.03 -31.86 13.36
CA ALA A 26 -3.45 -30.49 13.11
C ALA A 26 -2.67 -30.04 11.87
N ALA A 27 -3.34 -30.04 10.70
CA ALA A 27 -2.67 -29.79 9.44
C ALA A 27 -1.95 -28.45 9.54
N ARG A 28 -0.62 -28.51 9.59
CA ARG A 28 0.23 -27.31 9.53
C ARG A 28 -0.10 -26.65 8.20
N PHE A 29 -0.34 -25.35 8.21
CA PHE A 29 -0.64 -24.60 7.00
C PHE A 29 0.41 -24.93 5.92
N SER A 30 -0.06 -25.42 4.78
CA SER A 30 0.78 -25.79 3.65
C SER A 30 0.44 -24.84 2.49
N PRO A 31 1.23 -23.78 2.29
CA PRO A 31 0.96 -22.80 1.25
C PRO A 31 1.18 -23.42 -0.14
N PRO A 32 0.29 -23.16 -1.12
CA PRO A 32 0.44 -23.65 -2.50
C PRO A 32 1.79 -23.26 -3.14
N ASP A 33 2.20 -22.01 -2.94
CA ASP A 33 3.51 -21.51 -3.32
C ASP A 33 4.37 -21.34 -2.06
N ASN A 34 5.57 -21.94 -2.07
CA ASN A 34 6.52 -21.88 -0.97
C ASN A 34 7.96 -21.93 -1.51
N HIS A 35 8.48 -20.79 -1.89
CA HIS A 35 9.83 -20.63 -2.42
C HIS A 35 10.73 -20.03 -1.35
N LEU A 36 11.69 -20.81 -0.85
CA LEU A 36 12.68 -20.39 0.15
C LEU A 36 14.07 -20.48 -0.47
N ILE A 37 14.70 -19.33 -0.71
CA ILE A 37 15.88 -19.23 -1.58
C ILE A 37 17.08 -18.67 -0.82
N ALA A 38 18.17 -19.44 -0.78
CA ALA A 38 19.48 -19.02 -0.28
C ALA A 38 20.31 -18.45 -1.43
N CYS A 39 20.45 -17.13 -1.48
CA CYS A 39 21.01 -16.42 -2.62
C CYS A 39 22.55 -16.48 -2.61
N GLY A 40 23.14 -16.95 -3.71
CA GLY A 40 24.60 -17.12 -3.83
C GLY A 40 25.14 -18.35 -3.09
N ALA A 41 24.29 -19.19 -2.52
CA ALA A 41 24.68 -20.45 -1.90
C ALA A 41 24.89 -21.55 -2.95
N SER A 42 25.78 -22.51 -2.66
CA SER A 42 26.01 -23.71 -3.47
C SER A 42 25.28 -24.95 -2.95
N SER A 43 24.80 -24.90 -1.71
CA SER A 43 24.05 -25.97 -1.05
C SER A 43 22.86 -25.41 -0.28
N ALA A 44 21.91 -26.28 0.08
CA ALA A 44 20.78 -25.87 0.90
C ALA A 44 21.25 -25.32 2.27
N ALA A 45 20.53 -24.32 2.76
CA ALA A 45 20.69 -23.78 4.10
C ALA A 45 19.52 -24.24 4.98
N ASP A 46 19.79 -25.23 5.83
CA ASP A 46 18.82 -25.75 6.78
C ASP A 46 18.81 -24.90 8.06
N LEU A 47 17.61 -24.55 8.51
CA LEU A 47 17.38 -23.80 9.74
C LEU A 47 16.85 -24.71 10.85
N ASP A 48 17.14 -24.34 12.09
CA ASP A 48 16.66 -25.05 13.28
C ASP A 48 15.13 -25.10 13.39
N ASP A 49 14.44 -24.21 12.69
CA ASP A 49 12.97 -24.17 12.61
C ASP A 49 12.36 -25.15 11.60
N GLY A 50 13.21 -25.97 10.95
CA GLY A 50 12.82 -26.99 9.98
C GLY A 50 12.67 -26.49 8.55
N ARG A 51 12.93 -25.21 8.28
CA ARG A 51 12.95 -24.66 6.92
C ARG A 51 14.26 -24.98 6.23
N ALA A 52 14.18 -25.41 4.97
CA ALA A 52 15.32 -25.59 4.09
C ALA A 52 15.26 -24.54 2.97
N PHE A 53 16.28 -23.71 2.87
CA PHE A 53 16.42 -22.72 1.81
C PHE A 53 17.29 -23.28 0.70
N LEU A 54 16.78 -23.29 -0.53
CA LEU A 54 17.45 -23.90 -1.68
C LEU A 54 18.37 -22.89 -2.38
N PRO A 55 19.48 -23.34 -2.99
CA PRO A 55 20.33 -22.50 -3.82
C PRO A 55 19.57 -21.84 -4.97
N ASP A 56 19.99 -20.63 -5.32
CA ASP A 56 19.41 -19.84 -6.41
C ASP A 56 20.02 -20.11 -7.79
N SER A 57 20.90 -21.11 -7.89
CA SER A 57 21.61 -21.54 -9.11
C SER A 57 20.95 -22.73 -9.81
N GLY A 58 19.73 -23.11 -9.42
CA GLY A 58 18.99 -24.23 -9.97
C GLY A 58 18.35 -23.97 -11.33
N LEU A 59 17.97 -25.05 -12.02
CA LEU A 59 17.19 -25.01 -13.27
C LEU A 59 15.68 -24.83 -13.02
N SER A 60 15.22 -25.01 -11.78
CA SER A 60 13.84 -24.80 -11.36
C SER A 60 13.60 -23.36 -10.91
N PRO A 61 12.36 -22.84 -10.99
CA PRO A 61 12.00 -21.53 -10.47
C PRO A 61 12.43 -21.34 -9.00
N PRO A 62 12.87 -20.13 -8.60
CA PRO A 62 12.94 -18.94 -9.43
C PRO A 62 14.08 -18.93 -10.44
N VAL A 63 13.81 -18.41 -11.63
CA VAL A 63 14.82 -18.21 -12.67
C VAL A 63 15.49 -16.86 -12.47
N LEU A 64 16.81 -16.86 -12.26
CA LEU A 64 17.60 -15.63 -12.21
C LEU A 64 17.85 -15.09 -13.62
N ARG A 65 17.32 -13.90 -13.91
CA ARG A 65 17.57 -13.14 -15.14
C ARG A 65 18.60 -12.05 -14.85
N SER A 66 19.73 -12.09 -15.54
CA SER A 66 20.77 -11.08 -15.41
C SER A 66 21.49 -10.88 -16.74
N HIS A 67 21.65 -9.61 -17.15
CA HIS A 67 22.52 -9.26 -18.28
C HIS A 67 24.00 -9.11 -17.86
N GLY A 68 24.27 -9.02 -16.56
CA GLY A 68 25.62 -8.86 -16.01
C GLY A 68 26.18 -10.14 -15.39
N ARG A 69 27.47 -10.09 -15.00
CA ARG A 69 28.17 -11.16 -14.29
C ARG A 69 27.42 -11.52 -13.01
N GLN A 70 27.12 -12.80 -12.83
CA GLN A 70 26.54 -13.32 -11.59
C GLN A 70 27.63 -13.45 -10.53
N ILE A 71 27.50 -12.73 -9.42
CA ILE A 71 28.51 -12.69 -8.35
C ILE A 71 27.92 -13.31 -7.09
N SER A 72 28.57 -14.34 -6.57
CA SER A 72 28.20 -15.00 -5.31
C SER A 72 29.33 -14.79 -4.32
N LEU A 73 28.99 -14.28 -3.13
CA LEU A 73 29.95 -14.02 -2.07
C LEU A 73 29.68 -14.96 -0.89
N SER A 74 30.76 -15.32 -0.20
CA SER A 74 30.73 -16.06 1.06
C SER A 74 31.15 -15.13 2.19
N ASN A 75 30.39 -15.14 3.27
CA ASN A 75 30.67 -14.38 4.47
C ASN A 75 31.89 -14.99 5.18
N PRO A 76 32.93 -14.20 5.48
CA PRO A 76 34.13 -14.70 6.15
C PRO A 76 33.91 -15.05 7.63
N SER A 77 32.79 -14.63 8.23
CA SER A 77 32.49 -14.92 9.64
C SER A 77 32.13 -16.40 9.85
N PRO A 78 32.84 -17.12 10.74
CA PRO A 78 32.58 -18.54 11.00
C PRO A 78 31.26 -18.76 11.76
N ASP A 79 30.81 -17.78 12.54
CA ASP A 79 29.60 -17.84 13.35
C ASP A 79 28.35 -17.33 12.60
N ALA A 80 28.45 -17.11 11.29
CA ALA A 80 27.34 -16.66 10.48
C ALA A 80 26.22 -17.72 10.48
N ALA A 81 25.02 -17.29 10.90
CA ALA A 81 23.80 -18.08 10.78
C ALA A 81 23.60 -18.55 9.32
N PRO A 82 22.94 -19.69 9.07
CA PRO A 82 22.89 -20.29 7.72
C PRO A 82 22.47 -19.33 6.60
N LEU A 83 21.46 -18.48 6.83
CA LEU A 83 21.01 -17.48 5.85
C LEU A 83 21.97 -16.29 5.65
N HIS A 84 22.94 -16.11 6.53
CA HIS A 84 23.92 -15.02 6.49
C HIS A 84 25.26 -15.43 5.87
N ARG A 85 25.42 -16.72 5.52
CA ARG A 85 26.66 -17.29 5.00
C ARG A 85 26.98 -16.83 3.57
N ASN A 86 25.96 -16.50 2.80
CA ASN A 86 26.12 -16.14 1.40
C ASN A 86 25.30 -14.91 1.04
N ALA A 87 25.72 -14.24 -0.02
CA ALA A 87 24.97 -13.19 -0.68
C ALA A 87 25.15 -13.28 -2.19
N ARG A 88 24.10 -12.97 -2.95
CA ARG A 88 24.23 -12.65 -4.36
C ARG A 88 24.37 -11.15 -4.55
N VAL A 89 25.30 -10.74 -5.41
CA VAL A 89 25.56 -9.34 -5.77
C VAL A 89 25.22 -9.08 -7.23
N PHE A 90 24.57 -7.95 -7.48
CA PHE A 90 24.16 -7.48 -8.81
C PHE A 90 24.81 -6.13 -9.11
N ALA A 91 25.72 -6.10 -10.07
CA ALA A 91 26.33 -4.87 -10.59
C ALA A 91 25.52 -4.22 -11.72
N CYS A 92 24.49 -4.91 -12.21
CA CYS A 92 23.54 -4.44 -13.21
C CYS A 92 22.13 -4.77 -12.74
N PRO A 93 21.09 -4.15 -13.31
CA PRO A 93 19.71 -4.59 -13.08
C PRO A 93 19.55 -6.09 -13.39
N SER A 94 19.06 -6.82 -12.40
CA SER A 94 18.83 -8.26 -12.45
C SER A 94 17.51 -8.59 -11.75
N SER A 95 16.88 -9.71 -12.09
CA SER A 95 15.59 -10.09 -11.51
C SER A 95 15.47 -11.58 -11.25
N TYR A 96 14.72 -11.93 -10.22
CA TYR A 96 14.26 -13.29 -9.98
C TYR A 96 12.82 -13.43 -10.46
N GLU A 97 12.58 -14.45 -11.27
CA GLU A 97 11.28 -14.78 -11.83
C GLU A 97 10.73 -16.04 -11.14
N PHE A 98 9.65 -15.88 -10.38
CA PHE A 98 8.95 -16.96 -9.68
C PHE A 98 7.69 -17.34 -10.46
N GLU A 99 7.47 -18.65 -10.62
CA GLU A 99 6.19 -19.18 -11.07
C GLU A 99 5.23 -19.28 -9.87
N ILE A 100 4.04 -18.72 -10.05
CA ILE A 100 2.99 -18.65 -9.02
C ILE A 100 1.86 -19.58 -9.41
N LYS A 101 1.61 -20.60 -8.60
CA LYS A 101 0.60 -21.62 -8.84
C LYS A 101 -0.80 -21.12 -8.54
N ASN A 102 -0.96 -20.31 -7.50
CA ASN A 102 -2.27 -19.82 -7.07
C ASN A 102 -2.28 -18.31 -6.87
N THR A 103 -3.04 -17.58 -7.68
CA THR A 103 -3.20 -16.13 -7.58
C THR A 103 -3.78 -15.70 -6.24
N GLY A 104 -3.48 -14.47 -5.83
CA GLY A 104 -3.93 -13.87 -4.58
C GLY A 104 -2.77 -13.25 -3.82
N ILE A 105 -2.97 -13.04 -2.52
CA ILE A 105 -1.96 -12.38 -1.68
C ILE A 105 -0.80 -13.34 -1.43
N HIS A 106 0.41 -12.84 -1.69
CA HIS A 106 1.66 -13.51 -1.40
C HIS A 106 2.44 -12.70 -0.40
N ARG A 107 3.06 -13.41 0.55
CA ARG A 107 4.07 -12.84 1.41
C ARG A 107 5.43 -12.94 0.75
N ILE A 108 6.15 -11.83 0.73
CA ILE A 108 7.53 -11.75 0.28
C ILE A 108 8.39 -11.35 1.46
N ARG A 109 9.51 -12.05 1.70
CA ARG A 109 10.55 -11.60 2.62
C ARG A 109 11.88 -11.50 1.93
N LEU A 110 12.58 -10.40 2.18
CA LEU A 110 13.92 -10.15 1.67
C LEU A 110 14.87 -10.03 2.86
N HIS A 111 15.93 -10.82 2.84
CA HIS A 111 16.94 -10.85 3.90
C HIS A 111 18.22 -10.19 3.40
N PHE A 112 18.67 -9.17 4.14
CA PHE A 112 19.89 -8.41 3.87
C PHE A 112 20.81 -8.48 5.10
N TYR A 113 21.93 -9.18 4.95
CA TYR A 113 22.98 -9.31 5.94
C TYR A 113 24.28 -8.76 5.33
N PRO A 114 24.65 -7.50 5.65
CA PRO A 114 25.86 -6.89 5.10
C PRO A 114 27.11 -7.50 5.74
N PHE A 115 28.10 -7.84 4.91
CA PHE A 115 29.44 -8.24 5.32
C PHE A 115 30.45 -7.73 4.29
N SER A 116 31.73 -7.75 4.64
CA SER A 116 32.80 -7.24 3.77
C SER A 116 33.70 -8.38 3.29
N THR A 117 34.12 -8.27 2.04
CA THR A 117 35.08 -9.13 1.33
C THR A 117 36.15 -8.22 0.69
N PRO A 118 37.30 -8.76 0.22
CA PRO A 118 38.31 -7.92 -0.42
C PRO A 118 37.81 -7.13 -1.64
N GLU A 119 36.81 -7.64 -2.36
CA GLU A 119 36.24 -7.01 -3.56
C GLU A 119 35.00 -6.15 -3.28
N TYR A 120 34.21 -6.50 -2.27
CA TYR A 120 32.92 -5.87 -1.99
C TYR A 120 32.72 -5.63 -0.50
N ASP A 121 32.32 -4.41 -0.16
CA ASP A 121 31.75 -4.07 1.15
C ASP A 121 30.24 -3.87 1.02
N LEU A 122 29.45 -4.90 1.40
CA LEU A 122 28.00 -4.89 1.21
C LEU A 122 27.29 -3.75 1.97
N SER A 123 27.92 -3.19 3.00
CA SER A 123 27.35 -2.05 3.74
C SER A 123 27.32 -0.75 2.93
N SER A 124 28.15 -0.65 1.88
CA SER A 124 28.22 0.49 0.95
C SER A 124 27.17 0.44 -0.18
N ALA A 125 26.43 -0.67 -0.30
CA ALA A 125 25.45 -0.88 -1.36
C ALA A 125 24.31 0.17 -1.30
N ARG A 126 23.90 0.65 -2.47
CA ARG A 126 22.74 1.52 -2.67
C ARG A 126 21.95 1.06 -3.88
N PHE A 127 20.72 0.63 -3.65
CA PHE A 127 19.91 0.01 -4.70
C PHE A 127 18.40 0.14 -4.47
N HIS A 128 17.66 -0.20 -5.51
CA HIS A 128 16.21 -0.29 -5.52
C HIS A 128 15.77 -1.74 -5.61
N VAL A 129 14.61 -2.05 -5.03
CA VAL A 129 13.96 -3.34 -5.19
C VAL A 129 12.52 -3.13 -5.60
N LEU A 130 12.12 -3.82 -6.66
CA LEU A 130 10.76 -3.83 -7.15
C LEU A 130 10.22 -5.26 -7.12
N ALA A 131 8.94 -5.41 -6.80
CA ALA A 131 8.20 -6.65 -6.99
C ALA A 131 7.09 -6.36 -8.00
N SER A 132 7.27 -6.87 -9.22
CA SER A 132 6.50 -6.51 -10.41
C SER A 132 6.50 -5.00 -10.63
N ASP A 133 5.37 -4.33 -10.44
CA ASP A 133 5.17 -2.88 -10.59
C ASP A 133 5.27 -2.10 -9.26
N ILE A 134 5.40 -2.80 -8.13
CA ILE A 134 5.45 -2.19 -6.80
C ILE A 134 6.90 -1.90 -6.40
N THR A 135 7.18 -0.64 -6.04
CA THR A 135 8.47 -0.27 -5.46
C THR A 135 8.50 -0.66 -3.98
N LEU A 136 9.34 -1.65 -3.64
CA LEU A 136 9.49 -2.13 -2.26
C LEU A 136 10.52 -1.33 -1.47
N LEU A 137 11.63 -1.00 -2.14
CA LEU A 137 12.78 -0.32 -1.55
C LEU A 137 13.36 0.69 -2.55
N SER A 138 13.77 1.86 -2.07
CA SER A 138 14.35 2.91 -2.90
C SER A 138 15.58 3.54 -2.25
N TYR A 139 16.70 3.64 -2.99
CA TYR A 139 17.99 4.10 -2.47
C TYR A 139 18.42 3.37 -1.18
N PHE A 140 18.01 2.11 -1.06
CA PHE A 140 18.18 1.30 0.13
C PHE A 140 19.65 0.89 0.31
N GLY A 141 20.09 0.93 1.55
CA GLY A 141 21.36 0.39 2.01
C GLY A 141 21.28 0.13 3.51
N THR A 142 22.03 -0.84 4.01
CA THR A 142 21.99 -1.25 5.40
C THR A 142 23.39 -1.58 5.93
N SER A 143 23.66 -1.18 7.17
CA SER A 143 24.91 -1.50 7.88
C SER A 143 24.74 -2.63 8.89
N SER A 144 23.50 -3.07 9.13
CA SER A 144 23.16 -4.16 10.03
C SER A 144 22.20 -5.16 9.37
N PRO A 145 22.07 -6.37 9.92
CA PRO A 145 21.13 -7.36 9.41
C PRO A 145 19.68 -6.86 9.47
N VAL A 146 18.96 -6.96 8.35
CA VAL A 146 17.55 -6.56 8.27
C VAL A 146 16.77 -7.52 7.39
N MET A 147 15.56 -7.85 7.85
CA MET A 147 14.57 -8.60 7.10
C MET A 147 13.39 -7.67 6.81
N LYS A 148 13.00 -7.60 5.54
CA LYS A 148 11.85 -6.82 5.07
C LYS A 148 10.73 -7.76 4.67
N GLU A 149 9.52 -7.53 5.19
CA GLU A 149 8.34 -8.37 4.93
C GLU A 149 7.24 -7.57 4.24
N TYR A 150 6.74 -8.12 3.14
CA TYR A 150 5.72 -7.51 2.30
C TYR A 150 4.56 -8.46 2.02
N PHE A 151 3.38 -7.91 1.80
CA PHE A 151 2.23 -8.62 1.24
C PHE A 151 1.80 -7.94 -0.06
N ILE A 152 1.71 -8.71 -1.14
CA ILE A 152 1.36 -8.19 -2.46
C ILE A 152 0.31 -9.12 -3.08
N ASN A 153 -0.71 -8.53 -3.69
CA ASN A 153 -1.71 -9.29 -4.41
C ASN A 153 -1.26 -9.55 -5.85
N LEU A 154 -1.13 -10.83 -6.21
CA LEU A 154 -0.69 -11.28 -7.52
C LEU A 154 -1.88 -11.78 -8.32
N ASN A 155 -2.17 -11.10 -9.42
CA ASN A 155 -3.24 -11.47 -10.35
C ASN A 155 -2.73 -12.32 -11.53
N GLU A 156 -1.41 -12.47 -11.65
CA GLU A 156 -0.74 -13.20 -12.73
C GLU A 156 -0.02 -14.42 -12.14
N GLY A 157 0.18 -15.46 -12.97
CA GLY A 157 0.90 -16.68 -12.59
C GLY A 157 2.43 -16.50 -12.46
N LYS A 158 2.91 -15.26 -12.33
CA LYS A 158 4.33 -14.91 -12.30
C LYS A 158 4.57 -13.73 -11.37
N LEU A 159 5.64 -13.82 -10.58
CA LEU A 159 6.18 -12.73 -9.76
C LEU A 159 7.60 -12.43 -10.21
N VAL A 160 7.92 -11.17 -10.45
CA VAL A 160 9.28 -10.74 -10.79
C VAL A 160 9.81 -9.83 -9.69
N ILE A 161 10.89 -10.23 -9.03
CA ILE A 161 11.58 -9.40 -8.03
C ILE A 161 12.86 -8.86 -8.65
N SER A 162 12.91 -7.56 -8.92
CA SER A 162 14.00 -6.89 -9.61
C SER A 162 14.87 -6.10 -8.63
N PHE A 163 16.18 -6.27 -8.75
CA PHE A 163 17.21 -5.56 -8.00
C PHE A 163 17.98 -4.66 -8.96
N SER A 164 18.03 -3.36 -8.68
CA SER A 164 18.74 -2.40 -9.53
C SER A 164 19.66 -1.52 -8.69
N PRO A 165 20.97 -1.48 -8.98
CA PRO A 165 21.87 -0.49 -8.40
C PRO A 165 21.31 0.93 -8.60
N ALA A 166 21.46 1.80 -7.59
CA ALA A 166 21.00 3.19 -7.67
C ALA A 166 21.89 4.03 -8.60
N ASP A 167 23.19 3.73 -8.61
CA ASP A 167 24.21 4.42 -9.40
C ASP A 167 25.16 3.42 -10.07
N ARG A 168 25.90 3.87 -11.10
CA ARG A 168 26.86 3.03 -11.84
C ARG A 168 28.01 2.50 -10.99
N SER A 169 28.37 3.21 -9.92
CA SER A 169 29.43 2.80 -8.98
C SER A 169 28.90 1.96 -7.82
N SER A 170 27.58 1.78 -7.72
CA SER A 170 26.96 1.00 -6.66
C SER A 170 26.56 -0.39 -7.17
N PHE A 171 26.01 -1.20 -6.27
CA PHE A 171 25.54 -2.54 -6.55
C PHE A 171 24.35 -2.87 -5.65
N ALA A 172 23.58 -3.90 -6.02
CA ALA A 172 22.54 -4.48 -5.19
C ALA A 172 23.01 -5.81 -4.61
N PHE A 173 22.44 -6.22 -3.49
CA PHE A 173 22.68 -7.57 -2.96
C PHE A 173 21.45 -8.12 -2.23
N VAL A 174 21.40 -9.44 -2.09
CA VAL A 174 20.40 -10.14 -1.29
C VAL A 174 20.98 -11.44 -0.77
N ASN A 175 20.66 -11.81 0.46
CA ASN A 175 21.13 -13.04 1.10
C ASN A 175 20.11 -14.16 0.99
N ALA A 176 18.84 -13.84 1.16
CA ALA A 176 17.76 -14.81 1.00
C ALA A 176 16.44 -14.16 0.59
N ILE A 177 15.61 -14.93 -0.10
CA ILE A 177 14.26 -14.53 -0.54
C ILE A 177 13.27 -15.60 -0.10
N GLU A 178 12.16 -15.19 0.52
CA GLU A 178 11.00 -16.04 0.78
C GLU A 178 9.83 -15.53 -0.04
N VAL A 179 9.15 -16.40 -0.80
CA VAL A 179 7.88 -16.11 -1.47
C VAL A 179 6.89 -17.21 -1.11
N MET A 180 5.79 -16.84 -0.46
CA MET A 180 4.83 -17.79 0.08
C MET A 180 3.40 -17.32 -0.14
N SER A 181 2.49 -18.19 -0.58
CA SER A 181 1.07 -17.86 -0.64
C SER A 181 0.53 -17.54 0.76
N ALA A 182 -0.20 -16.44 0.90
CA ALA A 182 -0.88 -16.12 2.14
C ALA A 182 -2.23 -16.87 2.25
N PRO A 183 -2.68 -17.23 3.47
CA PRO A 183 -4.05 -17.65 3.71
C PRO A 183 -5.05 -16.61 3.19
N LYS A 184 -6.18 -17.07 2.64
CA LYS A 184 -7.19 -16.18 2.03
C LYS A 184 -7.87 -15.24 3.02
N ASP A 185 -7.91 -15.63 4.29
CA ASP A 185 -8.47 -14.88 5.41
C ASP A 185 -7.43 -14.02 6.14
N LEU A 186 -6.16 -14.03 5.70
CA LEU A 186 -5.10 -13.27 6.35
C LEU A 186 -5.30 -11.76 6.17
N ILE A 187 -5.66 -11.27 4.98
CA ILE A 187 -5.91 -9.85 4.73
C ILE A 187 -7.25 -9.72 3.99
N LEU A 188 -8.22 -9.11 4.65
CA LEU A 188 -9.55 -8.88 4.08
C LEU A 188 -9.56 -7.62 3.21
N ASP A 189 -10.57 -7.51 2.35
CA ASP A 189 -10.67 -6.36 1.43
C ASP A 189 -11.15 -5.07 2.10
N ALA A 190 -11.79 -5.17 3.26
CA ALA A 190 -12.37 -4.06 3.99
C ALA A 190 -11.64 -3.82 5.33
N GLY A 191 -11.47 -2.55 5.69
CA GLY A 191 -11.00 -2.10 7.00
C GLY A 191 -11.73 -0.84 7.45
N ARG A 192 -11.50 -0.39 8.69
CA ARG A 192 -12.12 0.83 9.24
C ARG A 192 -11.18 2.02 9.10
N LEU A 193 -11.48 2.93 8.18
CA LEU A 193 -10.75 4.18 8.04
C LEU A 193 -11.10 5.12 9.21
N VAL A 194 -10.10 5.45 10.02
CA VAL A 194 -10.23 6.35 11.16
C VAL A 194 -9.75 7.74 10.77
N LYS A 195 -10.66 8.71 10.84
CA LYS A 195 -10.38 10.15 10.69
C LYS A 195 -10.78 10.87 11.98
N PRO A 196 -10.37 12.14 12.17
CA PRO A 196 -10.66 12.89 13.39
C PRO A 196 -12.14 12.89 13.82
N ASP A 197 -13.05 13.06 12.86
CA ASP A 197 -14.47 13.24 13.12
C ASP A 197 -15.36 12.13 12.51
N GLU A 198 -14.75 11.15 11.83
CA GLU A 198 -15.50 10.19 11.01
C GLU A 198 -14.81 8.82 10.98
N ILE A 199 -15.61 7.76 11.11
CA ILE A 199 -15.19 6.38 10.83
C ILE A 199 -15.92 5.92 9.58
N THR A 200 -15.18 5.56 8.55
CA THR A 200 -15.72 5.08 7.27
C THR A 200 -15.14 3.71 6.91
N GLU A 201 -15.79 2.99 5.99
CA GLU A 201 -15.21 1.77 5.45
C GLU A 201 -14.13 2.08 4.41
N PHE A 202 -13.00 1.39 4.51
CA PHE A 202 -11.93 1.39 3.54
C PHE A 202 -12.02 0.10 2.73
N HIS A 203 -12.39 0.19 1.45
CA HIS A 203 -12.44 -0.96 0.54
C HIS A 203 -11.17 -1.06 -0.32
N GLY A 204 -10.89 -2.25 -0.85
CA GLY A 204 -9.73 -2.47 -1.71
C GLY A 204 -8.42 -2.65 -0.95
N LEU A 205 -8.47 -2.95 0.36
CA LEU A 205 -7.27 -3.20 1.17
C LEU A 205 -6.48 -4.40 0.65
N SER A 206 -7.19 -5.45 0.23
CA SER A 206 -6.58 -6.68 -0.33
C SER A 206 -5.86 -6.46 -1.66
N LYS A 207 -6.06 -5.30 -2.30
CA LYS A 207 -5.40 -4.91 -3.55
C LYS A 207 -4.19 -4.02 -3.33
N GLN A 208 -3.99 -3.53 -2.11
CA GLN A 208 -2.84 -2.70 -1.77
C GLN A 208 -1.62 -3.59 -1.51
N ALA A 209 -0.44 -3.04 -1.73
CA ALA A 209 0.79 -3.65 -1.24
C ALA A 209 1.04 -3.18 0.20
N LEU A 210 1.45 -4.10 1.07
CA LEU A 210 1.67 -3.82 2.49
C LEU A 210 3.12 -4.14 2.87
N GLU A 211 3.77 -3.29 3.66
CA GLU A 211 5.04 -3.58 4.35
C GLU A 211 4.76 -3.77 5.84
N THR A 212 5.15 -4.90 6.42
CA THR A 212 5.03 -5.08 7.88
C THR A 212 6.15 -4.32 8.58
N LEU A 213 5.79 -3.40 9.47
CA LEU A 213 6.75 -2.63 10.28
C LEU A 213 6.86 -3.17 11.70
N TYR A 214 5.70 -3.46 12.31
CA TYR A 214 5.63 -3.92 13.69
C TYR A 214 4.70 -5.11 13.81
N ARG A 215 5.12 -6.06 14.65
CA ARG A 215 4.33 -7.23 15.02
C ARG A 215 4.62 -7.57 16.48
N VAL A 216 3.65 -7.32 17.34
CA VAL A 216 3.84 -7.23 18.78
C VAL A 216 2.92 -8.23 19.51
N ASN A 217 3.51 -9.04 20.38
CA ASN A 217 2.81 -9.90 21.33
C ASN A 217 2.58 -9.12 22.63
N ILE A 218 1.33 -8.74 22.91
CA ILE A 218 1.00 -7.81 23.99
C ILE A 218 0.92 -8.55 25.33
N GLY A 219 1.74 -8.12 26.30
CA GLY A 219 1.86 -8.78 27.60
C GLY A 219 2.56 -10.14 27.55
N GLY A 220 2.98 -10.60 26.36
CA GLY A 220 3.63 -11.89 26.17
C GLY A 220 5.13 -11.80 25.84
N PRO A 221 5.83 -12.94 25.90
CA PRO A 221 7.21 -13.04 25.46
C PRO A 221 7.31 -13.02 23.93
N LYS A 222 8.55 -12.89 23.43
CA LYS A 222 8.84 -12.98 21.99
C LYS A 222 8.42 -14.34 21.43
N VAL A 223 7.62 -14.33 20.36
CA VAL A 223 7.28 -15.53 19.57
C VAL A 223 8.24 -15.61 18.38
N THR A 224 8.89 -16.75 18.22
CA THR A 224 9.84 -17.01 17.12
C THR A 224 9.16 -17.75 15.97
N PRO A 225 9.78 -17.78 14.77
CA PRO A 225 9.24 -18.53 13.64
C PRO A 225 8.89 -19.99 13.94
N PHE A 226 9.64 -20.67 14.81
CA PHE A 226 9.37 -22.04 15.24
C PHE A 226 7.99 -22.21 15.90
N ASN A 227 7.55 -21.19 16.64
CA ASN A 227 6.33 -21.16 17.43
C ASN A 227 5.17 -20.39 16.75
N ASP A 228 5.36 -19.94 15.51
CA ASP A 228 4.36 -19.23 14.71
C ASP A 228 3.85 -20.12 13.56
N THR A 229 2.59 -19.94 13.20
CA THR A 229 1.94 -20.70 12.12
C THR A 229 2.43 -20.35 10.72
N LEU A 230 2.97 -19.15 10.54
CA LEU A 230 3.48 -18.65 9.27
C LEU A 230 4.97 -18.28 9.38
N TRP A 231 5.72 -18.77 10.36
CA TRP A 231 7.13 -18.41 10.58
C TRP A 231 7.35 -16.90 10.79
N ARG A 232 6.41 -16.18 11.41
CA ARG A 232 6.57 -14.77 11.81
C ARG A 232 7.25 -14.65 13.18
N THR A 233 7.81 -13.48 13.41
CA THR A 233 8.35 -13.10 14.71
C THR A 233 7.43 -12.05 15.34
N TRP A 234 7.00 -12.29 16.58
CA TRP A 234 6.26 -11.31 17.38
C TRP A 234 7.15 -10.84 18.51
N VAL A 235 7.43 -9.54 18.58
CA VAL A 235 8.25 -8.95 19.66
C VAL A 235 7.39 -8.60 20.87
N SER A 236 7.99 -8.46 22.06
CA SER A 236 7.24 -8.07 23.26
C SER A 236 6.83 -6.58 23.20
N ASP A 237 5.78 -6.21 23.91
CA ASP A 237 5.23 -4.85 23.91
C ASP A 237 5.99 -3.84 24.79
N VAL A 238 6.95 -4.31 25.58
CA VAL A 238 7.66 -3.55 26.62
C VAL A 238 8.30 -2.26 26.07
N GLU A 239 8.91 -2.30 24.89
CA GLU A 239 9.60 -1.14 24.30
C GLU A 239 8.64 -0.08 23.74
N PHE A 240 7.38 -0.45 23.47
CA PHE A 240 6.39 0.41 22.82
C PHE A 240 5.38 0.99 23.81
N LEU A 241 5.24 0.39 24.98
CA LEU A 241 4.28 0.81 26.01
C LEU A 241 4.74 2.11 26.69
N LYS A 242 3.95 3.18 26.55
CA LYS A 242 4.25 4.50 27.13
C LYS A 242 3.49 4.77 28.41
N LEU A 243 2.18 4.56 28.39
CA LEU A 243 1.30 4.75 29.54
C LEU A 243 0.77 3.40 29.99
N SER A 244 1.14 3.00 31.21
CA SER A 244 0.86 1.68 31.78
C SER A 244 0.16 1.75 33.13
N SER A 245 -0.26 2.94 33.57
CA SER A 245 -0.92 3.16 34.87
C SER A 245 -2.09 2.18 35.03
N ALA A 246 -2.03 1.32 36.04
CA ALA A 246 -3.02 0.27 36.31
C ALA A 246 -3.16 -0.86 35.25
N SER A 247 -2.16 -1.05 34.38
CA SER A 247 -2.12 -2.21 33.48
C SER A 247 -1.52 -3.44 34.19
N LYS A 248 -2.07 -4.62 33.90
CA LYS A 248 -1.54 -5.92 34.34
C LYS A 248 -1.39 -6.86 33.15
N VAL A 249 -0.39 -7.73 33.21
CA VAL A 249 -0.25 -8.84 32.27
C VAL A 249 -1.21 -9.95 32.68
N VAL A 250 -1.88 -10.56 31.71
CA VAL A 250 -2.76 -11.70 31.87
C VAL A 250 -2.26 -12.83 31.00
N THR A 251 -2.16 -14.02 31.58
CA THR A 251 -1.76 -15.24 30.88
C THR A 251 -2.82 -16.31 31.06
N TYR A 252 -3.08 -17.06 29.99
CA TYR A 252 -4.11 -18.09 29.93
C TYR A 252 -3.49 -19.42 29.51
N SER A 253 -3.65 -20.43 30.35
CA SER A 253 -3.16 -21.80 30.10
C SER A 253 -4.18 -22.70 29.41
N GLY A 254 -5.42 -22.23 29.23
CA GLY A 254 -6.47 -23.00 28.58
C GLY A 254 -6.36 -23.01 27.06
N ARG A 255 -7.24 -23.78 26.42
CA ARG A 255 -7.30 -23.91 24.96
C ARG A 255 -7.98 -22.69 24.33
N ILE A 256 -7.30 -22.04 23.39
CA ILE A 256 -7.87 -20.99 22.56
C ILE A 256 -8.91 -21.60 21.59
N LYS A 257 -10.11 -21.00 21.57
CA LYS A 257 -11.29 -21.52 20.86
C LYS A 257 -11.47 -20.81 19.52
N TYR A 258 -10.66 -21.19 18.54
CA TYR A 258 -10.80 -20.73 17.17
C TYR A 258 -12.15 -21.15 16.56
N ARG A 259 -12.88 -20.18 16.00
CA ARG A 259 -14.22 -20.40 15.41
C ARG A 259 -14.12 -20.54 13.90
N LYS A 260 -15.02 -21.33 13.33
CA LYS A 260 -15.23 -21.34 11.88
C LYS A 260 -15.68 -19.95 11.43
N TYR A 261 -15.03 -19.39 10.41
CA TYR A 261 -15.25 -18.02 9.91
C TYR A 261 -14.84 -16.89 10.88
N GLY A 262 -14.18 -17.21 12.00
CA GLY A 262 -13.52 -16.22 12.86
C GLY A 262 -12.04 -16.05 12.49
N ALA A 263 -11.28 -15.43 13.39
CA ALA A 263 -9.82 -15.40 13.27
C ALA A 263 -9.28 -16.83 13.25
N SER A 264 -8.39 -17.15 12.31
CA SER A 264 -7.73 -18.45 12.20
C SER A 264 -6.39 -18.46 12.95
N ARG A 265 -5.78 -19.65 13.06
CA ARG A 265 -4.47 -19.79 13.70
C ARG A 265 -3.35 -19.18 12.85
N GLU A 266 -3.59 -19.09 11.55
CA GLU A 266 -2.72 -18.44 10.58
C GLU A 266 -2.77 -16.92 10.71
N VAL A 267 -3.93 -16.34 11.10
CA VAL A 267 -4.02 -14.92 11.44
C VAL A 267 -3.11 -14.57 12.62
N ALA A 268 -3.20 -15.31 13.74
CA ALA A 268 -2.20 -15.25 14.81
C ALA A 268 -2.20 -16.54 15.65
N PRO A 269 -1.03 -16.97 16.15
CA PRO A 269 -0.91 -18.22 16.89
C PRO A 269 -1.44 -18.10 18.33
N ASP A 270 -1.63 -19.24 18.97
CA ASP A 270 -2.12 -19.34 20.36
C ASP A 270 -1.22 -18.55 21.31
N ASN A 271 0.08 -18.51 21.05
CA ASN A 271 1.08 -17.75 21.83
C ASN A 271 0.87 -16.23 21.82
N VAL A 272 0.04 -15.71 20.93
CA VAL A 272 -0.41 -14.32 20.94
C VAL A 272 -1.72 -14.20 21.71
N TYR A 273 -2.68 -15.08 21.45
CA TYR A 273 -4.01 -15.01 22.08
C TYR A 273 -4.07 -15.54 23.53
N ASN A 274 -3.03 -16.23 24.00
CA ASN A 274 -2.91 -16.73 25.37
C ASN A 274 -2.31 -15.70 26.34
N THR A 275 -1.79 -14.59 25.82
CA THR A 275 -1.28 -13.47 26.62
C THR A 275 -2.04 -12.20 26.28
N ALA A 276 -2.14 -11.31 27.25
CA ALA A 276 -2.70 -9.99 27.06
C ALA A 276 -2.15 -9.00 28.06
N ARG A 277 -2.30 -7.72 27.75
CA ARG A 277 -2.26 -6.65 28.74
C ARG A 277 -3.66 -6.12 28.95
N ALA A 278 -4.06 -5.99 30.20
CA ALA A 278 -5.41 -5.59 30.59
C ALA A 278 -5.38 -4.49 31.64
N THR A 279 -6.35 -3.57 31.61
CA THR A 279 -6.51 -2.55 32.66
C THR A 279 -7.21 -3.17 33.85
N SER A 280 -6.62 -3.10 35.05
CA SER A 280 -7.28 -3.55 36.28
C SER A 280 -8.50 -2.68 36.60
N GLY A 281 -9.48 -3.27 37.30
CA GLY A 281 -10.58 -2.51 37.88
C GLY A 281 -10.06 -1.40 38.79
N ALA A 282 -10.76 -0.27 38.82
CA ALA A 282 -10.32 0.90 39.57
C ALA A 282 -10.48 0.66 41.08
N THR A 283 -9.42 0.85 41.87
CA THR A 283 -9.53 0.98 43.33
C THR A 283 -10.11 2.34 43.75
N VAL A 284 -10.00 3.35 42.87
CA VAL A 284 -10.52 4.71 43.10
C VAL A 284 -11.57 5.06 42.03
N PRO A 285 -12.83 5.35 42.43
CA PRO A 285 -13.87 5.81 41.52
C PRO A 285 -13.43 7.07 40.76
N GLY A 286 -13.60 7.08 39.42
CA GLY A 286 -13.29 8.24 38.57
C GLY A 286 -11.90 8.25 37.92
N SER A 287 -11.06 7.25 38.18
CA SER A 287 -9.79 7.09 37.47
C SER A 287 -9.99 6.53 36.05
N ASN A 288 -9.58 7.29 35.04
CA ASN A 288 -9.60 6.91 33.62
C ASN A 288 -8.22 6.42 33.20
N TYR A 289 -7.85 5.22 33.63
CA TYR A 289 -6.60 4.61 33.22
C TYR A 289 -6.74 4.09 31.78
N SER A 290 -5.88 4.58 30.90
CA SER A 290 -5.73 4.08 29.54
C SER A 290 -4.36 3.45 29.36
N MET A 291 -4.30 2.43 28.52
CA MET A 291 -3.04 1.83 28.08
C MET A 291 -2.70 2.40 26.71
N THR A 292 -1.50 2.92 26.54
CA THR A 292 -1.07 3.55 25.29
C THR A 292 0.26 3.01 24.81
N TRP A 293 0.31 2.61 23.54
CA TRP A 293 1.51 2.23 22.82
C TRP A 293 1.81 3.25 21.73
N GLU A 294 3.09 3.54 21.51
CA GLU A 294 3.55 4.48 20.48
C GLU A 294 4.57 3.82 19.56
N PHE A 295 4.39 4.07 18.25
CA PHE A 295 5.21 3.49 17.20
C PHE A 295 5.72 4.59 16.26
N PRO A 296 7.03 4.77 16.10
CA PRO A 296 7.55 5.72 15.11
C PRO A 296 7.22 5.23 13.70
N VAL A 297 6.68 6.10 12.85
CA VAL A 297 6.27 5.77 11.49
C VAL A 297 6.54 6.93 10.54
N SER A 298 6.67 6.63 9.25
CA SER A 298 6.92 7.65 8.23
C SER A 298 5.64 8.43 7.89
N SER A 299 5.77 9.74 7.71
CA SER A 299 4.68 10.56 7.18
C SER A 299 4.40 10.27 5.70
N GLY A 300 3.18 10.58 5.24
CA GLY A 300 2.78 10.47 3.83
C GLY A 300 2.38 9.07 3.37
N TYR A 301 2.10 8.18 4.33
CA TYR A 301 1.54 6.85 4.08
C TYR A 301 0.33 6.61 4.99
N LYS A 302 -0.54 5.72 4.51
CA LYS A 302 -1.57 5.12 5.36
C LYS A 302 -1.04 3.86 5.99
N TYR A 303 -1.61 3.51 7.14
CA TYR A 303 -1.20 2.35 7.92
C TYR A 303 -2.40 1.47 8.23
N LEU A 304 -2.27 0.18 7.94
CA LEU A 304 -3.14 -0.85 8.45
C LEU A 304 -2.69 -1.20 9.86
N VAL A 305 -3.56 -0.98 10.83
CA VAL A 305 -3.38 -1.31 12.25
C VAL A 305 -4.33 -2.45 12.56
N ARG A 306 -3.79 -3.65 12.71
CA ARG A 306 -4.56 -4.83 13.11
C ARG A 306 -4.40 -5.07 14.60
N MET A 307 -5.52 -5.03 15.32
CA MET A 307 -5.56 -5.30 16.74
C MET A 307 -6.15 -6.68 17.00
N HIS A 308 -5.43 -7.51 17.76
CA HIS A 308 -5.85 -8.87 18.10
C HIS A 308 -6.39 -8.92 19.52
N PHE A 309 -7.57 -9.52 19.66
CA PHE A 309 -8.32 -9.65 20.91
C PHE A 309 -8.72 -11.10 21.17
N CYS A 310 -8.70 -11.49 22.42
CA CYS A 310 -9.20 -12.76 22.93
C CYS A 310 -9.47 -12.54 24.42
N ASP A 311 -10.74 -12.61 24.81
CA ASP A 311 -11.11 -12.42 26.21
C ASP A 311 -10.68 -13.64 27.04
N ILE A 312 -9.50 -13.51 27.63
CA ILE A 312 -8.87 -14.48 28.53
C ILE A 312 -8.89 -14.04 29.99
N ALA A 313 -9.55 -12.91 30.28
CA ALA A 313 -9.39 -12.22 31.55
C ALA A 313 -10.72 -12.02 32.30
N SER A 314 -11.85 -11.95 31.59
CA SER A 314 -13.18 -11.89 32.20
C SER A 314 -13.58 -13.23 32.82
N LEU A 315 -14.38 -13.16 33.90
CA LEU A 315 -14.93 -14.36 34.55
C LEU A 315 -16.18 -14.89 33.83
N ALA A 316 -16.92 -14.00 33.17
CA ALA A 316 -18.11 -14.33 32.41
C ALA A 316 -18.25 -13.43 31.17
N LEU A 317 -19.14 -13.84 30.26
CA LEU A 317 -19.53 -13.03 29.10
C LEU A 317 -20.16 -11.69 29.52
N ASN A 318 -20.07 -10.70 28.64
CA ASN A 318 -20.67 -9.37 28.79
C ASN A 318 -20.11 -8.58 30.00
N GLN A 319 -18.87 -8.86 30.42
CA GLN A 319 -18.17 -8.15 31.50
C GLN A 319 -17.07 -7.20 31.02
N LEU A 320 -16.78 -7.17 29.71
CA LEU A 320 -15.67 -6.42 29.14
C LEU A 320 -16.16 -5.51 28.02
N TYR A 321 -16.34 -4.24 28.37
CA TYR A 321 -16.59 -3.15 27.43
C TYR A 321 -15.44 -2.17 27.49
N PHE A 322 -14.96 -1.70 26.34
CA PHE A 322 -13.88 -0.72 26.30
C PHE A 322 -13.89 0.08 25.00
N ASN A 323 -13.14 1.17 24.97
CA ASN A 323 -12.98 2.01 23.80
C ASN A 323 -11.58 1.82 23.22
N VAL A 324 -11.49 1.83 21.89
CA VAL A 324 -10.23 1.83 21.15
C VAL A 324 -10.02 3.22 20.56
N TYR A 325 -8.82 3.76 20.75
CA TYR A 325 -8.43 5.05 20.21
C TYR A 325 -7.17 4.90 19.34
N LEU A 326 -7.16 5.57 18.20
CA LEU A 326 -6.01 5.65 17.29
C LEU A 326 -5.69 7.12 17.06
N ASN A 327 -4.46 7.53 17.36
CA ASN A 327 -4.01 8.93 17.34
C ASN A 327 -4.92 9.87 18.15
N GLY A 328 -5.46 9.38 19.28
CA GLY A 328 -6.39 10.10 20.14
C GLY A 328 -7.85 10.12 19.64
N TYR A 329 -8.12 9.65 18.42
CA TYR A 329 -9.47 9.57 17.86
C TYR A 329 -10.16 8.27 18.26
N LEU A 330 -11.45 8.35 18.60
CA LEU A 330 -12.26 7.19 18.97
C LEU A 330 -12.48 6.30 17.74
N ALA A 331 -11.77 5.17 17.67
CA ALA A 331 -11.79 4.25 16.53
C ALA A 331 -12.83 3.12 16.69
N TYR A 332 -13.11 2.72 17.93
CA TYR A 332 -14.15 1.76 18.26
C TYR A 332 -14.77 2.13 19.60
N ARG A 333 -16.07 2.41 19.59
CA ARG A 333 -16.84 2.77 20.77
C ARG A 333 -17.50 1.56 21.42
N ASP A 334 -17.46 1.50 22.74
CA ASP A 334 -18.21 0.56 23.58
C ASP A 334 -18.05 -0.90 23.11
N PHE A 335 -16.81 -1.27 22.78
CA PHE A 335 -16.49 -2.55 22.15
C PHE A 335 -16.74 -3.71 23.11
N ASP A 336 -17.66 -4.60 22.73
CA ASP A 336 -17.93 -5.87 23.40
C ASP A 336 -17.35 -7.04 22.61
N LEU A 337 -16.42 -7.76 23.24
CA LEU A 337 -15.84 -8.97 22.67
C LEU A 337 -16.79 -10.16 22.71
N SER A 338 -17.76 -10.18 23.63
CA SER A 338 -18.71 -11.29 23.80
C SER A 338 -19.59 -11.42 22.57
N ASP A 339 -20.20 -10.33 22.12
CA ASP A 339 -20.96 -10.28 20.88
C ASP A 339 -20.09 -10.59 19.66
N SER A 340 -18.90 -9.98 19.57
CA SER A 340 -17.99 -10.14 18.44
C SER A 340 -17.49 -11.58 18.27
N THR A 341 -17.38 -12.32 19.38
CA THR A 341 -16.93 -13.71 19.41
C THR A 341 -18.06 -14.73 19.43
N GLY A 342 -19.31 -14.29 19.25
CA GLY A 342 -20.47 -15.19 19.23
C GLY A 342 -20.72 -15.86 20.58
N GLN A 343 -20.61 -15.08 21.65
CA GLN A 343 -20.88 -15.48 23.03
C GLN A 343 -19.94 -16.60 23.52
N MET A 344 -18.63 -16.44 23.27
CA MET A 344 -17.60 -17.43 23.65
C MET A 344 -16.32 -16.78 24.19
N LEU A 345 -16.02 -17.00 25.47
CA LEU A 345 -14.73 -16.63 26.07
C LEU A 345 -13.56 -17.43 25.47
N ALA A 346 -12.35 -16.87 25.55
CA ALA A 346 -11.13 -17.39 24.97
C ALA A 346 -11.23 -17.69 23.46
N SER A 347 -12.12 -16.97 22.76
CA SER A 347 -12.25 -17.00 21.30
C SER A 347 -11.51 -15.81 20.68
N PRO A 348 -10.58 -16.03 19.75
CA PRO A 348 -9.90 -14.97 19.02
C PRO A 348 -10.82 -14.10 18.16
N TYR A 349 -10.48 -12.83 18.07
CA TYR A 349 -11.04 -11.83 17.18
C TYR A 349 -9.95 -10.83 16.78
N TYR A 350 -10.08 -10.21 15.62
CA TYR A 350 -9.21 -9.09 15.23
C TYR A 350 -10.01 -8.01 14.54
N VAL A 351 -9.50 -6.78 14.58
CA VAL A 351 -10.08 -5.63 13.87
C VAL A 351 -8.98 -4.91 13.11
N ASP A 352 -9.28 -4.62 11.85
CA ASP A 352 -8.41 -3.89 10.93
C ASP A 352 -8.85 -2.44 10.84
N PHE A 353 -7.96 -1.54 11.25
CA PHE A 353 -8.12 -0.10 11.11
C PHE A 353 -7.15 0.44 10.07
N VAL A 354 -7.56 1.47 9.34
CA VAL A 354 -6.71 2.22 8.42
C VAL A 354 -6.58 3.63 8.98
N VAL A 355 -5.35 4.09 9.19
CA VAL A 355 -5.05 5.40 9.77
C VAL A 355 -4.16 6.18 8.80
N ASP A 356 -4.43 7.48 8.65
CA ASP A 356 -3.54 8.40 7.94
C ASP A 356 -2.57 9.05 8.91
N VAL A 357 -1.32 9.18 8.49
CA VAL A 357 -0.26 9.77 9.32
C VAL A 357 0.31 10.96 8.55
N ASP A 358 -0.27 12.13 8.84
CA ASP A 358 0.04 13.36 8.12
C ASP A 358 1.37 13.99 8.59
N VAL A 359 1.42 14.48 9.84
CA VAL A 359 2.53 15.33 10.33
C VAL A 359 3.26 14.72 11.52
N LEU A 360 2.55 13.99 12.37
CA LEU A 360 3.15 13.33 13.53
C LEU A 360 3.78 12.02 13.06
N GLU A 361 5.11 11.92 13.06
CA GLU A 361 5.86 10.71 12.67
C GLU A 361 5.77 9.59 13.71
N HIS A 362 4.61 9.47 14.37
CA HIS A 362 4.29 8.41 15.30
C HIS A 362 2.82 8.05 15.23
N LEU A 363 2.54 6.78 15.45
CA LEU A 363 1.21 6.21 15.60
C LEU A 363 0.99 5.93 17.08
N SER A 364 -0.05 6.52 17.66
CA SER A 364 -0.46 6.28 19.05
C SER A 364 -1.70 5.40 19.09
N ILE A 365 -1.64 4.32 19.86
CA ILE A 365 -2.71 3.33 19.98
C ILE A 365 -3.08 3.23 21.44
N SER A 366 -4.34 3.49 21.77
CA SER A 366 -4.80 3.47 23.16
C SER A 366 -6.05 2.63 23.36
N ILE A 367 -6.11 1.98 24.52
CA ILE A 367 -7.31 1.33 25.03
C ILE A 367 -7.73 2.04 26.30
N GLY A 368 -8.98 2.51 26.32
CA GLY A 368 -9.56 3.22 27.45
C GLY A 368 -10.88 2.62 27.90
N PRO A 369 -11.34 2.96 29.11
CA PRO A 369 -12.59 2.44 29.63
C PRO A 369 -13.81 2.92 28.84
N SER A 370 -14.87 2.11 28.84
CA SER A 370 -16.22 2.52 28.44
C SER A 370 -17.04 2.95 29.66
N ASN A 371 -18.09 3.75 29.44
CA ASN A 371 -19.07 4.08 30.46
C ASN A 371 -20.01 2.92 30.77
N LEU A 372 -20.06 1.89 29.92
CA LEU A 372 -20.82 0.66 30.14
C LEU A 372 -20.05 -0.34 31.03
N SER A 373 -18.74 -0.17 31.19
CA SER A 373 -17.91 -1.05 32.00
C SER A 373 -18.18 -0.85 33.49
N ASN A 374 -18.38 -1.94 34.24
CA ASN A 374 -18.40 -1.88 35.69
C ASN A 374 -17.00 -1.49 36.23
N PRO A 375 -16.87 -0.54 37.17
CA PRO A 375 -15.57 -0.13 37.72
C PRO A 375 -14.75 -1.26 38.37
N SER A 376 -15.42 -2.30 38.87
CA SER A 376 -14.78 -3.45 39.52
C SER A 376 -14.27 -4.51 38.55
N TRP A 377 -14.61 -4.42 37.26
CA TRP A 377 -14.17 -5.37 36.23
C TRP A 377 -12.99 -4.84 35.43
N ILE A 378 -12.48 -5.67 34.53
CA ILE A 378 -11.46 -5.28 33.58
C ILE A 378 -12.08 -4.30 32.58
N ARG A 379 -11.36 -3.20 32.30
CA ARG A 379 -11.89 -2.06 31.52
C ARG A 379 -11.25 -1.91 30.14
N GLY A 380 -10.51 -2.92 29.70
CA GLY A 380 -9.81 -2.94 28.42
C GLY A 380 -8.75 -4.02 28.38
N LEU A 381 -8.51 -4.59 27.19
CA LEU A 381 -7.57 -5.68 26.97
C LEU A 381 -7.06 -5.69 25.53
N LEU A 382 -5.79 -6.08 25.32
CA LEU A 382 -5.20 -6.34 24.02
C LEU A 382 -4.24 -7.54 24.07
N ASN A 383 -4.28 -8.41 23.06
CA ASN A 383 -3.45 -9.61 22.98
C ASN A 383 -2.30 -9.48 21.98
N GLY A 384 -2.55 -8.80 20.86
CA GLY A 384 -1.57 -8.67 19.80
C GLY A 384 -1.80 -7.43 18.96
N LEU A 385 -0.76 -7.00 18.26
CA LEU A 385 -0.82 -5.83 17.38
C LEU A 385 0.07 -6.03 16.16
N GLU A 386 -0.45 -5.73 14.98
CA GLU A 386 0.34 -5.63 13.74
C GLU A 386 0.15 -4.25 13.12
N ILE A 387 1.23 -3.65 12.65
CA ILE A 387 1.22 -2.37 11.93
C ILE A 387 1.90 -2.58 10.59
N MET A 388 1.15 -2.32 9.51
CA MET A 388 1.60 -2.51 8.14
C MET A 388 1.44 -1.20 7.37
N LYS A 389 2.50 -0.73 6.74
CA LYS A 389 2.45 0.44 5.84
C LYS A 389 1.74 0.05 4.55
N ILE A 390 0.79 0.86 4.12
CA ILE A 390 0.06 0.70 2.86
C ILE A 390 0.78 1.50 1.78
N ASN A 391 0.94 0.93 0.59
CA ASN A 391 1.56 1.63 -0.53
C ASN A 391 0.84 2.96 -0.85
N ASN A 392 1.62 3.93 -1.29
CA ASN A 392 1.07 5.21 -1.71
C ASN A 392 0.39 5.11 -3.08
N THR A 393 -0.23 6.20 -3.52
CA THR A 393 -0.95 6.29 -4.81
C THR A 393 -0.07 6.02 -6.04
N MET A 394 1.26 6.03 -5.88
CA MET A 394 2.22 5.74 -6.92
C MET A 394 2.71 4.28 -6.91
N GLY A 395 2.17 3.41 -6.05
CA GLY A 395 2.59 2.02 -5.95
C GLY A 395 3.94 1.84 -5.27
N SER A 396 4.34 2.76 -4.38
CA SER A 396 5.58 2.66 -3.62
C SER A 396 5.34 2.46 -2.13
N LEU A 397 6.20 1.67 -1.49
CA LEU A 397 6.31 1.49 -0.04
C LEU A 397 7.53 2.21 0.56
N ASP A 398 8.40 2.74 -0.30
CA ASP A 398 9.62 3.44 0.09
C ASP A 398 9.93 4.58 -0.91
N GLY A 399 9.82 5.83 -0.43
CA GLY A 399 9.94 7.04 -1.24
C GLY A 399 8.65 7.57 -1.90
N LYS A 400 8.71 8.82 -2.39
CA LYS A 400 7.54 9.58 -2.90
C LYS A 400 7.21 9.37 -4.39
N SER A 401 8.02 8.59 -5.10
CA SER A 401 7.91 8.35 -6.55
C SER A 401 8.17 6.87 -6.87
N PRO A 402 7.54 6.31 -7.92
CA PRO A 402 7.82 4.95 -8.35
C PRO A 402 9.20 4.91 -9.02
N VAL A 403 9.95 3.83 -8.77
CA VAL A 403 11.17 3.57 -9.52
C VAL A 403 10.77 2.98 -10.88
N ILE A 404 11.22 3.58 -11.99
CA ILE A 404 10.97 3.04 -13.33
C ILE A 404 12.25 2.36 -13.82
N LEU A 405 12.24 1.03 -13.87
CA LEU A 405 13.32 0.28 -14.51
C LEU A 405 13.09 0.30 -16.02
N SER A 406 13.91 1.08 -16.74
CA SER A 406 13.86 1.14 -18.22
C SER A 406 14.69 0.00 -18.82
N GLU A 407 14.10 -1.17 -19.04
CA GLU A 407 14.74 -2.28 -19.77
C GLU A 407 14.84 -2.05 -21.30
N GLU A 408 14.05 -1.14 -21.90
CA GLU A 408 13.94 -1.03 -23.37
C GLU A 408 14.96 -0.10 -24.05
N ALA A 409 15.93 0.46 -23.33
CA ALA A 409 16.86 1.45 -23.90
C ALA A 409 17.99 0.84 -24.75
N SER A 410 18.27 -0.46 -24.63
CA SER A 410 19.40 -1.12 -25.31
C SER A 410 19.09 -1.54 -26.75
N GLU A 411 17.89 -2.08 -27.01
CA GLU A 411 17.47 -2.54 -28.35
C GLU A 411 17.34 -1.38 -29.35
N LEU A 412 16.97 -0.18 -28.88
CA LEU A 412 16.78 1.00 -29.74
C LEU A 412 18.10 1.68 -30.16
N PHE A 413 19.21 1.41 -29.47
CA PHE A 413 20.53 1.96 -29.81
C PHE A 413 21.27 1.13 -30.87
N PHE A 414 21.08 -0.20 -30.88
CA PHE A 414 21.72 -1.07 -31.88
C PHE A 414 21.13 -0.90 -33.28
N VAL A 415 19.82 -0.69 -33.39
CA VAL A 415 19.15 -0.50 -34.69
C VAL A 415 19.51 0.85 -35.34
N ASN A 416 19.66 1.91 -34.54
CA ASN A 416 20.04 3.22 -35.08
C ASN A 416 21.51 3.27 -35.51
N THR A 417 22.43 2.61 -34.81
CA THR A 417 23.87 2.69 -35.12
C THR A 417 24.24 1.92 -36.40
N CYS A 418 23.59 0.77 -36.65
CA CYS A 418 23.79 0.03 -37.90
C CYS A 418 23.14 0.72 -39.12
N GLY A 419 22.03 1.45 -38.91
CA GLY A 419 21.35 2.20 -39.98
C GLY A 419 22.22 3.32 -40.58
N PHE A 420 22.96 4.07 -39.74
CA PHE A 420 23.85 5.13 -40.23
C PHE A 420 25.07 4.60 -40.97
N GLY A 421 25.61 3.44 -40.55
CA GLY A 421 26.69 2.76 -41.27
C GLY A 421 26.27 2.33 -42.68
N PHE A 422 25.06 1.81 -42.84
CA PHE A 422 24.55 1.35 -44.14
C PHE A 422 24.19 2.52 -45.08
N MET A 423 23.63 3.60 -44.53
CA MET A 423 23.31 4.82 -45.30
C MET A 423 24.57 5.56 -45.79
N SER A 424 25.63 5.61 -44.98
CA SER A 424 26.90 6.23 -45.41
C SER A 424 27.60 5.41 -46.51
N LEU A 425 27.63 4.08 -46.38
CA LEU A 425 28.24 3.20 -47.39
C LEU A 425 27.47 3.22 -48.73
N SER A 426 26.14 3.29 -48.69
CA SER A 426 25.31 3.38 -49.91
C SER A 426 25.46 4.72 -50.63
N VAL A 427 25.62 5.84 -49.90
CA VAL A 427 25.94 7.14 -50.52
C VAL A 427 27.33 7.14 -51.15
N ILE A 428 28.34 6.52 -50.51
CA ILE A 428 29.68 6.39 -51.08
C ILE A 428 29.66 5.53 -52.35
N ALA A 429 28.96 4.39 -52.33
CA ALA A 429 28.80 3.54 -53.50
C ALA A 429 28.07 4.25 -54.65
N PHE A 430 27.04 5.03 -54.35
CA PHE A 430 26.33 5.83 -55.35
C PHE A 430 27.24 6.91 -55.96
N MET A 431 28.05 7.60 -55.14
CA MET A 431 29.00 8.62 -55.63
C MET A 431 30.10 8.00 -56.50
N LEU A 432 30.59 6.81 -56.16
CA LEU A 432 31.53 6.05 -56.98
C LEU A 432 30.89 5.58 -58.29
N PHE A 433 29.63 5.14 -58.26
CA PHE A 433 28.87 4.77 -59.45
C PHE A 433 28.62 5.97 -60.38
N VAL A 434 28.26 7.13 -59.84
CA VAL A 434 28.10 8.37 -60.62
C VAL A 434 29.43 8.82 -61.22
N ARG A 435 30.54 8.75 -60.46
CA ARG A 435 31.89 9.02 -60.99
C ARG A 435 32.27 8.07 -62.12
N TRP A 436 32.04 6.77 -61.94
CA TRP A 436 32.29 5.77 -62.97
C TRP A 436 31.45 6.01 -64.23
N ARG A 437 30.18 6.40 -64.07
CA ARG A 437 29.30 6.74 -65.20
C ARG A 437 29.68 8.04 -65.90
N SER A 438 30.23 9.01 -65.16
CA SER A 438 30.77 10.26 -65.69
C SER A 438 32.00 10.01 -66.55
N GLU A 439 32.91 9.15 -66.11
CA GLU A 439 34.11 8.77 -66.88
C GLU A 439 33.76 7.93 -68.11
N SER A 440 32.67 7.17 -68.07
CA SER A 440 32.19 6.33 -69.18
C SER A 440 31.46 7.11 -70.30
N ARG A 441 31.27 8.42 -70.17
CA ARG A 441 30.48 9.23 -71.13
C ARG A 441 31.29 10.17 -72.04
N SER A 442 32.61 9.97 -72.17
CA SER A 442 33.45 10.77 -73.06
C SER A 442 33.48 10.34 -74.54
N LEU A 443 32.53 9.55 -75.02
CA LEU A 443 32.40 9.21 -76.44
C LEU A 443 30.92 9.17 -76.85
N MET A 444 30.36 10.29 -77.30
CA MET A 444 29.48 10.30 -78.48
C MET A 444 29.19 11.72 -78.99
N THR A 445 29.36 11.81 -80.30
CA THR A 445 29.37 12.94 -81.22
C THR A 445 28.00 13.55 -81.50
N TRP A 446 28.02 14.83 -81.84
CA TRP A 446 26.90 15.70 -82.22
C TRP A 446 26.12 15.25 -83.47
N SER A 447 24.83 15.60 -83.56
CA SER A 447 24.23 16.24 -84.76
C SER A 447 22.83 16.82 -84.50
N ARG A 448 22.36 17.66 -85.44
CA ARG A 448 21.52 18.86 -85.29
C ARG A 448 19.99 18.67 -85.39
N LEU A 449 19.28 19.66 -84.83
CA LEU A 449 17.83 19.97 -84.89
C LEU A 449 17.25 20.16 -86.31
N PRO A 450 15.91 20.14 -86.46
CA PRO A 450 15.22 21.42 -86.68
C PRO A 450 13.95 21.65 -85.84
N VAL A 451 13.45 22.87 -86.00
CA VAL A 451 12.59 23.73 -85.16
C VAL A 451 11.10 23.51 -85.44
N ASP A 452 10.23 23.60 -84.41
CA ASP A 452 9.02 24.44 -84.50
C ASP A 452 8.49 24.92 -83.14
N VAL A 453 7.89 26.11 -83.17
CA VAL A 453 7.61 27.07 -82.06
C VAL A 453 6.11 26.98 -81.70
N SER A 454 5.65 26.89 -80.44
CA SER A 454 5.37 28.06 -79.57
C SER A 454 4.72 27.64 -78.22
N ASN A 455 5.09 28.40 -77.17
CA ASN A 455 4.35 28.80 -75.96
C ASN A 455 3.83 27.66 -75.04
N ALA A 456 4.19 27.54 -73.75
CA ALA A 456 4.20 28.56 -72.70
C ALA A 456 4.64 27.91 -71.36
N ALA A 457 5.29 28.72 -70.52
CA ALA A 457 5.51 28.58 -69.07
C ALA A 457 6.23 27.32 -68.54
N SER A 458 7.51 27.52 -68.23
CA SER A 458 8.41 26.62 -67.52
C SER A 458 8.11 26.51 -66.01
N PRO A 459 8.67 25.47 -65.36
CA PRO A 459 8.32 25.04 -64.01
C PRO A 459 9.42 25.34 -62.97
N SER A 460 9.14 24.96 -61.73
CA SER A 460 10.04 24.25 -60.79
C SER A 460 10.27 24.88 -59.41
N VAL A 461 10.28 23.96 -58.43
CA VAL A 461 10.93 23.96 -57.10
C VAL A 461 10.36 24.86 -56.01
N TYR A 462 9.96 24.26 -54.89
CA TYR A 462 10.40 24.55 -53.49
C TYR A 462 9.68 23.53 -52.57
N ALA A 463 10.40 22.51 -52.12
CA ALA A 463 11.06 22.45 -50.81
C ALA A 463 10.16 21.82 -49.75
N ASP A 464 10.46 20.54 -49.52
CA ASP A 464 10.07 19.74 -48.38
C ASP A 464 10.61 20.41 -47.09
N PHE A 465 9.70 20.93 -46.27
CA PHE A 465 10.00 21.41 -44.91
C PHE A 465 9.39 20.42 -43.91
N SER A 466 10.14 19.36 -43.62
CA SER A 466 9.93 18.57 -42.40
C SER A 466 10.89 19.06 -41.31
N PRO A 467 10.41 19.68 -40.21
CA PRO A 467 11.27 19.96 -39.06
C PRO A 467 11.42 18.71 -38.17
N PRO A 468 12.57 18.53 -37.49
CA PRO A 468 12.80 17.39 -36.61
C PRO A 468 12.04 17.62 -35.29
N LEU A 469 10.98 16.85 -35.07
CA LEU A 469 10.24 16.90 -33.81
C LEU A 469 10.87 15.96 -32.77
N ASP A 470 11.49 16.61 -31.78
CA ASP A 470 12.02 16.06 -30.53
C ASP A 470 11.02 15.09 -29.84
N ARG A 471 11.50 13.94 -29.35
CA ARG A 471 10.69 12.85 -28.75
C ARG A 471 9.89 13.29 -27.51
N ARG A 472 10.24 14.43 -26.89
CA ARG A 472 9.49 15.02 -25.77
C ARG A 472 8.11 15.57 -26.15
N LEU A 473 7.91 15.92 -27.43
CA LEU A 473 6.66 16.51 -27.92
C LEU A 473 5.55 15.47 -28.18
N ARG A 474 5.89 14.18 -28.35
CA ARG A 474 4.94 13.12 -28.72
C ARG A 474 3.81 12.92 -27.70
N ARG A 475 4.08 13.10 -26.40
CA ARG A 475 3.08 12.95 -25.33
C ARG A 475 2.02 14.07 -25.30
N ARG A 476 2.26 15.22 -25.96
CA ARG A 476 1.28 16.33 -25.99
C ARG A 476 0.28 16.24 -27.14
N TYR A 477 0.57 15.49 -28.21
CA TYR A 477 -0.27 15.45 -29.40
C TYR A 477 -1.41 14.41 -29.36
N ASP A 478 -1.46 13.55 -28.33
CA ASP A 478 -2.52 12.53 -28.17
C ASP A 478 -3.92 13.14 -28.02
N PHE A 479 -4.01 14.42 -27.65
CA PHE A 479 -5.27 15.14 -27.48
C PHE A 479 -5.79 15.79 -28.76
N LEU A 480 -4.99 15.83 -29.84
CA LEU A 480 -5.36 16.50 -31.09
C LEU A 480 -6.14 15.59 -32.05
N TRP A 481 -5.95 14.27 -31.96
CA TRP A 481 -6.51 13.31 -32.90
C TRP A 481 -7.21 12.15 -32.19
N HIS A 482 -8.19 11.52 -32.84
CA HIS A 482 -8.72 10.25 -32.36
C HIS A 482 -7.67 9.15 -32.53
N THR A 483 -7.27 8.51 -31.43
CA THR A 483 -6.22 7.47 -31.42
C THR A 483 -6.79 6.05 -31.54
N ARG A 484 -8.09 5.87 -31.30
CA ARG A 484 -8.83 4.59 -31.37
C ARG A 484 -10.27 4.83 -31.84
N GLY A 485 -10.93 3.79 -32.36
CA GLY A 485 -12.31 3.83 -32.83
C GLY A 485 -12.48 4.26 -34.30
N PRO A 486 -13.72 4.36 -34.80
CA PRO A 486 -14.02 4.55 -36.22
C PRO A 486 -13.47 5.85 -36.83
N LYS A 487 -13.24 6.87 -36.00
CA LYS A 487 -12.73 8.18 -36.41
C LYS A 487 -11.22 8.33 -36.24
N ARG A 488 -10.48 7.21 -36.09
CA ARG A 488 -9.03 7.24 -35.85
C ARG A 488 -8.32 8.04 -36.95
N GLY A 489 -7.53 9.05 -36.54
CA GLY A 489 -6.83 9.96 -37.45
C GLY A 489 -7.54 11.30 -37.71
N GLU A 490 -8.83 11.42 -37.36
CA GLU A 490 -9.54 12.71 -37.46
C GLU A 490 -9.20 13.65 -36.28
N PRO A 491 -9.12 14.97 -36.51
CA PRO A 491 -8.86 15.94 -35.45
C PRO A 491 -10.07 16.06 -34.50
N ARG A 492 -9.82 16.05 -33.19
CA ARG A 492 -10.86 16.14 -32.15
C ARG A 492 -11.53 17.52 -32.06
N GLY A 493 -10.96 18.53 -32.72
CA GLY A 493 -11.49 19.89 -32.76
C GLY A 493 -11.24 20.72 -31.49
N TYR A 494 -10.52 20.19 -30.49
CA TYR A 494 -10.08 20.91 -29.30
C TYR A 494 -8.74 20.34 -28.79
N ALA A 495 -8.00 21.13 -28.01
CA ALA A 495 -6.75 20.72 -27.36
C ALA A 495 -6.57 21.46 -26.03
N PHE A 496 -5.82 20.85 -25.10
CA PHE A 496 -5.45 21.48 -23.84
C PHE A 496 -3.98 21.93 -23.90
N ILE A 497 -3.72 23.20 -23.56
CA ILE A 497 -2.38 23.78 -23.53
C ILE A 497 -2.10 24.26 -22.11
N GLN A 498 -1.00 23.78 -21.53
CA GLN A 498 -0.53 24.20 -20.20
C GLN A 498 0.68 25.12 -20.37
N TYR A 499 0.60 26.31 -19.78
CA TYR A 499 1.70 27.28 -19.73
C TYR A 499 2.48 27.17 -18.41
N SER A 500 3.76 27.52 -18.45
CA SER A 500 4.65 27.58 -17.28
C SER A 500 4.23 28.67 -16.28
N ALA A 501 3.74 29.80 -16.79
CA ALA A 501 3.29 30.93 -15.98
C ALA A 501 1.82 31.32 -16.25
N LYS A 502 1.12 31.79 -15.22
CA LYS A 502 -0.29 32.22 -15.30
C LYS A 502 -0.49 33.42 -16.25
N GLU A 503 0.49 34.32 -16.29
CA GLU A 503 0.46 35.52 -17.13
C GLU A 503 0.55 35.17 -18.63
N GLU A 504 1.38 34.19 -18.99
CA GLU A 504 1.50 33.69 -20.36
C GLU A 504 0.19 33.08 -20.86
N ALA A 505 -0.52 32.35 -20.00
CA ALA A 505 -1.82 31.77 -20.33
C ALA A 505 -2.90 32.85 -20.58
N LEU A 506 -2.90 33.93 -19.78
CA LEU A 506 -3.82 35.05 -19.95
C LEU A 506 -3.54 35.83 -21.23
N LEU A 507 -2.26 36.05 -21.55
CA LEU A 507 -1.82 36.71 -22.78
C LEU A 507 -2.12 35.85 -24.03
N ALA A 508 -1.97 34.53 -23.93
CA ALA A 508 -2.36 33.61 -25.00
C ALA A 508 -3.89 33.62 -25.22
N LYS A 509 -4.68 33.62 -24.14
CA LYS A 509 -6.15 33.73 -24.21
C LYS A 509 -6.59 35.02 -24.89
N SER A 510 -6.03 36.18 -24.52
CA SER A 510 -6.41 37.46 -25.13
C SER A 510 -6.00 37.59 -26.59
N LYS A 511 -4.88 36.99 -27.01
CA LYS A 511 -4.39 37.07 -28.39
C LYS A 511 -5.01 36.07 -29.36
N MET A 512 -5.39 34.88 -28.88
CA MET A 512 -5.82 33.77 -29.75
C MET A 512 -7.32 33.54 -29.76
N ASN A 513 -8.05 33.97 -28.72
CA ASN A 513 -9.51 33.86 -28.70
C ASN A 513 -10.11 34.75 -29.82
N GLY A 514 -10.89 34.14 -30.72
CA GLY A 514 -11.50 34.80 -31.88
C GLY A 514 -10.65 34.83 -33.16
N ARG A 515 -9.42 34.31 -33.15
CA ARG A 515 -8.59 34.20 -34.37
C ARG A 515 -9.11 33.09 -35.28
N PHE A 516 -9.14 33.33 -36.59
CA PHE A 516 -9.56 32.34 -37.57
C PHE A 516 -8.44 31.38 -37.92
N VAL A 517 -8.72 30.07 -37.88
CA VAL A 517 -7.86 29.01 -38.38
C VAL A 517 -8.71 28.11 -39.29
N SER A 518 -8.28 27.92 -40.53
CA SER A 518 -8.99 27.11 -41.54
C SER A 518 -10.48 27.49 -41.70
N GLY A 519 -10.78 28.79 -41.66
CA GLY A 519 -12.13 29.32 -41.83
C GLY A 519 -13.03 29.26 -40.59
N ARG A 520 -12.53 28.83 -39.42
CA ARG A 520 -13.30 28.79 -38.16
C ARG A 520 -12.64 29.62 -37.05
N PRO A 521 -13.41 30.38 -36.24
CA PRO A 521 -12.84 31.14 -35.13
C PRO A 521 -12.45 30.21 -33.96
N LEU A 522 -11.27 30.44 -33.40
CA LEU A 522 -10.77 29.75 -32.21
C LEU A 522 -11.48 30.25 -30.95
N VAL A 523 -11.85 29.32 -30.06
CA VAL A 523 -12.38 29.64 -28.73
C VAL A 523 -11.38 29.18 -27.68
N VAL A 524 -10.81 30.11 -26.91
CA VAL A 524 -9.82 29.83 -25.87
C VAL A 524 -10.40 30.16 -24.51
N ARG A 525 -10.48 29.17 -23.62
CA ARG A 525 -11.02 29.29 -22.25
C ARG A 525 -10.05 28.72 -21.23
N LEU A 526 -10.07 29.25 -20.01
CA LEU A 526 -9.28 28.67 -18.92
C LEU A 526 -10.01 27.44 -18.37
N ALA A 527 -9.27 26.37 -18.07
CA ALA A 527 -9.85 25.12 -17.60
C ALA A 527 -10.65 25.26 -16.28
N SER A 528 -10.32 26.28 -15.47
CA SER A 528 -11.00 26.60 -14.22
C SER A 528 -12.30 27.40 -14.38
N GLU A 529 -12.65 27.86 -15.60
CA GLU A 529 -13.88 28.66 -15.85
C GLU A 529 -15.16 27.80 -15.98
N LYS A 530 -15.11 26.51 -15.61
CA LYS A 530 -16.31 25.67 -15.57
C LYS A 530 -17.20 26.04 -14.37
N HIS A 531 -18.06 27.04 -14.57
CA HIS A 531 -19.48 27.10 -14.16
C HIS A 531 -20.01 28.53 -14.38
N LEU A 532 -20.51 28.84 -15.59
CA LEU A 532 -21.54 29.89 -15.76
C LEU A 532 -22.25 29.91 -17.13
N GLY A 533 -21.96 29.00 -18.07
CA GLY A 533 -22.50 29.09 -19.45
C GLY A 533 -23.26 27.88 -19.99
N ASP A 534 -23.41 26.80 -19.22
CA ASP A 534 -23.95 25.51 -19.70
C ASP A 534 -25.45 25.29 -19.38
N LEU A 535 -26.18 26.35 -18.99
CA LEU A 535 -27.64 26.29 -18.79
C LEU A 535 -28.48 26.86 -19.95
N GLU A 536 -27.88 27.51 -20.95
CA GLU A 536 -28.65 28.16 -22.04
C GLU A 536 -28.55 27.47 -23.41
N SER A 537 -27.69 26.46 -23.60
CA SER A 537 -27.52 25.77 -24.90
C SER A 537 -28.19 24.39 -24.99
N LYS A 538 -28.92 23.96 -23.94
CA LYS A 538 -29.72 22.71 -23.96
C LYS A 538 -31.19 22.91 -24.35
N PHE A 539 -31.60 24.11 -24.72
CA PHE A 539 -32.91 24.41 -25.31
C PHE A 539 -32.78 24.67 -26.82
N SER A 540 -32.41 23.66 -27.61
CA SER A 540 -32.68 23.63 -29.07
C SER A 540 -32.19 22.33 -29.70
N CYS A 541 -32.90 21.24 -29.45
CA CYS A 541 -33.16 20.16 -30.43
C CYS A 541 -33.86 19.00 -29.72
N ALA A 542 -35.18 19.10 -29.56
CA ALA A 542 -36.08 17.96 -29.39
C ALA A 542 -37.53 18.41 -29.59
N GLU A 543 -37.92 18.61 -30.85
CA GLU A 543 -39.31 18.41 -31.32
C GLU A 543 -39.17 17.37 -32.44
N THR A 544 -39.81 16.20 -32.40
CA THR A 544 -41.24 16.02 -32.67
C THR A 544 -41.64 14.59 -32.28
N LYS A 545 -42.71 14.42 -31.48
CA LYS A 545 -43.89 13.54 -31.72
C LYS A 545 -44.64 13.17 -30.42
N ASP A 546 -45.85 13.74 -30.34
CA ASP A 546 -47.15 13.23 -29.86
C ASP A 546 -47.39 12.71 -28.44
N ASN A 547 -48.20 13.52 -27.74
CA ASN A 547 -49.46 13.24 -27.02
C ASN A 547 -49.55 12.05 -26.04
N ASP A 548 -49.74 12.37 -24.74
CA ASP A 548 -51.04 12.18 -24.08
C ASP A 548 -51.13 12.86 -22.69
N ALA A 549 -52.36 13.18 -22.29
CA ALA A 549 -52.72 14.10 -21.20
C ALA A 549 -52.82 13.45 -19.79
N ARG A 550 -52.63 14.27 -18.73
CA ARG A 550 -53.61 14.61 -17.66
C ARG A 550 -53.04 14.79 -16.22
N SER A 551 -53.38 15.94 -15.60
CA SER A 551 -53.51 16.33 -14.16
C SER A 551 -52.29 16.29 -13.22
N THR A 552 -51.89 17.37 -12.51
CA THR A 552 -52.56 17.98 -11.32
C THR A 552 -51.89 19.34 -10.93
N PRO A 553 -52.59 20.33 -10.32
CA PRO A 553 -52.05 21.68 -10.08
C PRO A 553 -51.53 21.92 -8.64
N GLY A 554 -50.55 22.83 -8.49
CA GLY A 554 -50.23 23.44 -7.17
C GLY A 554 -48.78 23.91 -6.96
N GLN A 555 -48.21 24.71 -7.87
CA GLN A 555 -46.86 25.27 -7.68
C GLN A 555 -46.94 26.78 -7.44
N MET A 556 -46.72 27.21 -6.19
CA MET A 556 -46.62 28.63 -5.82
C MET A 556 -45.49 29.32 -6.59
N ASN A 557 -45.79 30.51 -7.11
CA ASN A 557 -44.90 31.33 -7.93
C ASN A 557 -43.58 31.65 -7.21
N ARG A 558 -42.45 31.56 -7.92
CA ARG A 558 -41.07 31.75 -7.44
C ARG A 558 -40.87 33.04 -6.65
N ASN A 559 -41.62 34.08 -7.00
CA ASN A 559 -41.58 35.38 -6.32
C ASN A 559 -42.12 35.35 -4.88
N ALA A 560 -43.11 34.48 -4.59
CA ALA A 560 -43.64 34.30 -3.24
C ALA A 560 -42.64 33.58 -2.32
N LYS A 561 -41.83 32.66 -2.87
CA LYS A 561 -40.73 32.00 -2.13
C LYS A 561 -39.59 32.99 -1.81
N ILE A 562 -39.24 33.87 -2.75
CA ILE A 562 -38.23 34.91 -2.52
C ILE A 562 -38.69 35.90 -1.44
N ALA A 563 -39.98 36.28 -1.45
CA ALA A 563 -40.55 37.14 -0.42
C ALA A 563 -40.49 36.48 0.98
N ALA A 564 -40.91 35.22 1.11
CA ALA A 564 -40.89 34.49 2.38
C ALA A 564 -39.47 34.33 2.96
N ILE A 565 -38.47 34.11 2.12
CA ILE A 565 -37.07 33.99 2.55
C ILE A 565 -36.50 35.33 3.02
N ARG A 566 -36.84 36.44 2.35
CA ARG A 566 -36.42 37.79 2.77
C ARG A 566 -37.03 38.19 4.11
N THR A 567 -38.29 37.86 4.35
CA THR A 567 -38.94 38.15 5.64
C THR A 567 -38.31 37.37 6.79
N LYS A 568 -37.87 36.12 6.52
CA LYS A 568 -37.23 35.27 7.53
C LYS A 568 -35.77 35.64 7.83
N LEU A 569 -35.05 36.19 6.85
CA LEU A 569 -33.71 36.76 7.08
C LEU A 569 -33.78 38.04 7.93
N LYS A 570 -34.77 38.90 7.66
CA LYS A 570 -34.97 40.14 8.41
C LYS A 570 -35.30 39.89 9.89
N SER A 571 -36.07 38.84 10.20
CA SER A 571 -36.38 38.47 11.59
C SER A 571 -35.22 37.85 12.36
N LEU A 572 -34.20 37.33 11.67
CA LEU A 572 -32.99 36.77 12.30
C LEU A 572 -31.94 37.85 12.59
N GLU A 573 -31.94 38.94 11.81
CA GLU A 573 -31.06 40.09 12.02
C GLU A 573 -31.50 40.94 13.23
N GLU A 574 -32.80 41.01 13.53
CA GLU A 574 -33.36 41.76 14.67
C GLU A 574 -33.18 41.05 16.04
N GLN A 575 -32.82 39.76 16.07
CA GLN A 575 -32.64 38.99 17.32
C GLN A 575 -31.18 38.84 17.78
N GLY A 576 -30.21 39.41 17.08
CA GLY A 576 -28.78 39.31 17.40
C GLY A 576 -28.17 40.58 17.97
N GLY A 577 -28.52 41.00 19.21
CA GLY A 577 -27.97 42.22 19.82
C GLY A 577 -28.09 42.35 21.35
N CYS A 578 -27.14 41.73 22.07
CA CYS A 578 -26.50 42.09 23.37
C CYS A 578 -27.31 42.58 24.61
N ALA A 579 -27.14 41.91 25.77
CA ALA A 579 -26.70 42.54 27.04
C ALA A 579 -26.39 41.54 28.18
N THR A 580 -25.30 41.80 28.89
CA THR A 580 -24.79 41.19 30.13
C THR A 580 -25.55 41.66 31.38
N LYS A 581 -25.73 40.79 32.41
CA LYS A 581 -25.58 41.11 33.86
C LYS A 581 -25.83 39.92 34.81
N LYS A 582 -25.00 39.91 35.87
CA LYS A 582 -24.97 39.06 37.09
C LYS A 582 -26.33 38.88 37.80
N PRO A 583 -26.52 37.83 38.61
CA PRO A 583 -27.49 37.86 39.70
C PRO A 583 -26.84 38.18 41.06
N ARG A 584 -27.51 39.05 41.84
CA ARG A 584 -27.32 39.30 43.27
C ARG A 584 -28.60 38.86 44.02
N LEU A 585 -28.40 38.46 45.28
CA LEU A 585 -29.34 37.89 46.26
C LEU A 585 -30.65 38.65 46.56
N LEU A 586 -31.66 37.89 47.01
CA LEU A 586 -32.57 38.16 48.16
C LEU A 586 -32.91 36.80 48.81
N THR A 587 -32.43 36.44 50.01
CA THR A 587 -32.90 36.74 51.40
C THR A 587 -34.29 36.21 51.79
N ASN A 588 -34.29 35.26 52.73
CA ASN A 588 -35.20 35.02 53.88
C ASN A 588 -34.77 33.67 54.51
N SER A 589 -34.70 33.35 55.80
CA SER A 589 -34.68 34.03 57.10
C SER A 589 -34.47 32.88 58.13
N LEU A 590 -33.53 33.02 59.08
CA LEU A 590 -33.25 32.17 60.27
C LEU A 590 -34.38 32.30 61.34
N PRO A 591 -34.45 31.54 62.49
CA PRO A 591 -33.35 31.14 63.42
C PRO A 591 -33.61 29.84 64.28
N PRO A 592 -33.00 29.58 65.49
CA PRO A 592 -31.57 29.60 65.93
C PRO A 592 -31.09 28.38 66.80
N GLY A 593 -29.78 28.34 67.11
CA GLY A 593 -29.15 27.78 68.34
C GLY A 593 -28.35 26.48 68.12
N ASN A 594 -27.15 26.20 68.66
CA ASN A 594 -26.24 26.75 69.69
C ASN A 594 -24.84 26.09 69.44
N LYS A 595 -23.68 26.79 69.40
CA LYS A 595 -22.61 26.88 70.44
C LYS A 595 -22.36 25.58 71.25
N ASP A 596 -21.16 25.09 71.56
CA ASP A 596 -19.75 25.51 71.52
C ASP A 596 -18.86 24.27 71.84
N HIS A 597 -17.52 24.44 71.77
CA HIS A 597 -16.43 23.66 72.42
C HIS A 597 -15.97 22.34 71.76
N SER A 598 -14.70 21.89 71.82
CA SER A 598 -13.35 22.45 71.96
C SER A 598 -12.36 21.27 72.10
N LEU A 599 -11.20 21.36 71.44
CA LEU A 599 -9.86 20.93 71.91
C LEU A 599 -9.48 19.44 72.13
N THR A 600 -8.15 19.25 72.03
CA THR A 600 -7.27 18.09 72.30
C THR A 600 -7.17 17.06 71.15
N GLY A 601 -6.02 16.59 70.70
CA GLY A 601 -4.62 16.61 71.18
C GLY A 601 -4.00 15.21 70.94
N TYR A 602 -2.66 15.11 70.92
CA TYR A 602 -1.78 13.91 70.82
C TYR A 602 -1.32 13.51 69.40
N GLN A 603 -0.06 13.78 69.00
CA GLN A 603 1.27 13.18 69.36
C GLN A 603 1.66 11.98 68.49
N GLU A 604 2.49 12.27 67.48
CA GLU A 604 3.87 11.78 67.27
C GLU A 604 4.29 10.44 67.91
N SER A 605 4.79 9.52 67.08
CA SER A 605 5.89 8.61 67.44
C SER A 605 6.60 8.06 66.19
N ASP A 606 7.90 8.37 66.11
CA ASP A 606 8.88 7.72 65.24
C ASP A 606 9.00 6.21 65.49
N ARG A 607 9.15 5.43 64.41
CA ARG A 607 10.19 4.41 64.22
C ARG A 607 10.26 3.93 62.78
#